data_AF-A0A7S1SDA0-F1
#
_entry.id   AF-A0A7S1SDA0-F1
#
_cell.length_a   1.000
_cell.length_b   1.000
_cell.length_c   1.000
_cell.angle_alpha   90.00
_cell.angle_beta   90.00
_cell.angle_gamma   90.00
#
_symmetry.space_group_name_H-M   'P 1'
#
loop_
_entity.id
_entity.type
_entity.pdbx_description
1 polymer ?
#
loop_
_entity_poly.entity_id
_entity_poly.type
_entity_poly.pdbx_seq_one_letter_code
_entity_poly.pdbx_strand_id
1 'polypeptide(L)'
;MRKPGPLFRAAVVATQGIFFWSFGLAYILSPRFCHRFVGYLEEEAVKTYTHLLEEIDTGRLPMFRSLAAPPIAREYYRLPADASLRDVFSCIRADESHHREVNHGFADINTTAANPFPPGY
;
A
#
# COMPACT_ATOMS: atom_id res chain seq x y z
N MET A 1 -8.43 -13.42 -0.88
CA MET A 1 -9.80 -13.80 -0.42
C MET A 1 -10.76 -14.14 -1.55
N ARG A 2 -10.80 -13.39 -2.67
CA ARG A 2 -11.72 -13.66 -3.78
C ARG A 2 -10.98 -14.01 -5.07
N LYS A 3 -11.67 -14.69 -6.00
CA LYS A 3 -11.20 -14.93 -7.36
C LYS A 3 -11.90 -13.94 -8.31
N PRO A 4 -11.19 -12.95 -8.88
CA PRO A 4 -11.83 -11.95 -9.73
C PRO A 4 -12.30 -12.54 -11.06
N GLY A 5 -13.43 -12.02 -11.56
CA GLY A 5 -13.98 -12.40 -12.87
C GLY A 5 -13.17 -11.88 -14.06
N PRO A 6 -13.46 -12.34 -15.29
CA PRO A 6 -12.68 -12.01 -16.48
C PRO A 6 -12.66 -10.52 -16.80
N LEU A 7 -13.78 -9.80 -16.60
CA LEU A 7 -13.85 -8.36 -16.83
C LEU A 7 -12.89 -7.58 -15.91
N PHE A 8 -12.89 -7.90 -14.61
CA PHE A 8 -11.97 -7.26 -13.66
C PHE A 8 -10.51 -7.57 -14.01
N ARG A 9 -10.21 -8.82 -14.37
CA ARG A 9 -8.86 -9.21 -14.79
C ARG A 9 -8.40 -8.46 -16.05
N ALA A 10 -9.27 -8.30 -17.03
CA ALA A 10 -8.98 -7.51 -18.24
C ALA A 10 -8.76 -6.03 -17.90
N ALA A 11 -9.57 -5.46 -17.00
CA ALA A 11 -9.40 -4.09 -16.53
C ALA A 11 -8.04 -3.88 -15.86
N VAL A 12 -7.61 -4.80 -14.97
CA VAL A 12 -6.28 -4.72 -14.32
C VAL A 12 -5.15 -4.73 -15.34
N VAL A 13 -5.20 -5.61 -16.35
CA VAL A 13 -4.18 -5.67 -17.41
C VAL A 13 -4.15 -4.38 -18.23
N ALA A 14 -5.31 -3.84 -18.59
CA ALA A 14 -5.40 -2.58 -19.32
C ALA A 14 -4.86 -1.39 -18.50
N THR A 15 -5.28 -1.26 -17.24
CA THR A 15 -4.79 -0.22 -16.34
C THR A 15 -3.29 -0.33 -16.11
N GLN A 16 -2.75 -1.54 -15.93
CA GLN A 16 -1.30 -1.75 -15.79
C GLN A 16 -0.55 -1.29 -17.05
N GLY A 17 -1.04 -1.62 -18.24
CA GLY A 17 -0.44 -1.19 -19.50
C GLY A 17 -0.39 0.34 -19.61
N ILE A 18 -1.48 1.03 -19.30
CA ILE A 18 -1.55 2.49 -19.34
C ILE A 18 -0.64 3.11 -18.29
N PHE A 19 -0.73 2.66 -17.04
CA PHE A 19 0.00 3.24 -15.91
C PHE A 19 1.51 3.03 -16.02
N PHE A 20 1.95 1.84 -16.45
CA PHE A 20 3.38 1.55 -16.64
C PHE A 20 4.04 2.55 -17.60
N TRP A 21 3.44 2.75 -18.78
CA TRP A 21 3.99 3.65 -19.79
C TRP A 21 3.89 5.12 -19.39
N SER A 22 2.74 5.55 -18.85
CA SER A 22 2.56 6.95 -18.46
C SER A 22 3.43 7.33 -17.26
N PHE A 23 3.48 6.49 -16.23
CA PHE A 23 4.30 6.73 -15.04
C PHE A 23 5.79 6.61 -15.36
N GLY A 24 6.19 5.65 -16.20
CA GLY A 24 7.58 5.51 -16.66
C GLY A 24 8.07 6.76 -17.42
N LEU A 25 7.25 7.28 -18.34
CA LEU A 25 7.56 8.54 -19.04
C LEU A 25 7.61 9.72 -18.06
N ALA A 26 6.64 9.83 -17.15
CA ALA A 26 6.63 10.87 -16.12
C ALA A 26 7.88 10.82 -15.25
N TYR A 27 8.38 9.63 -14.92
CA TYR A 27 9.57 9.45 -14.09
C TYR A 27 10.84 9.89 -14.82
N ILE A 28 10.96 9.62 -16.13
CA ILE A 28 12.07 10.12 -16.95
C ILE A 28 12.07 11.67 -16.97
N LEU A 29 10.89 12.29 -17.03
CA LEU A 29 10.75 13.74 -17.08
C LEU A 29 10.93 14.41 -15.71
N SER A 30 10.38 13.83 -14.65
CA SER A 30 10.40 14.40 -13.30
C SER A 30 10.19 13.31 -12.23
N PRO A 31 11.30 12.71 -11.72
CA PRO A 31 11.23 11.77 -10.60
C PRO A 31 10.59 12.40 -9.35
N ARG A 32 10.87 13.68 -9.09
CA ARG A 32 10.29 14.44 -7.97
C ARG A 32 8.76 14.50 -8.04
N PHE A 33 8.20 14.71 -9.24
CA PHE A 33 6.74 14.67 -9.43
C PHE A 33 6.19 13.28 -9.11
N CYS A 34 6.81 12.22 -9.64
CA CYS A 34 6.39 10.84 -9.41
C CYS A 34 6.42 10.45 -7.92
N HIS A 35 7.51 10.77 -7.22
CA HIS A 35 7.61 10.53 -5.78
C HIS A 35 6.55 11.32 -5.00
N ARG A 36 6.33 12.59 -5.33
CA ARG A 36 5.30 13.38 -4.66
C ARG A 36 3.89 12.82 -4.92
N PHE A 37 3.63 12.40 -6.15
CA PHE A 37 2.37 11.79 -6.55
C PHE A 37 2.10 10.49 -5.77
N VAL A 38 3.09 9.59 -5.70
CA VAL A 38 2.97 8.35 -4.91
C VAL A 38 2.79 8.68 -3.43
N GLY A 39 3.55 9.63 -2.87
CA GLY A 39 3.35 10.07 -1.48
C GLY A 39 1.90 10.45 -1.16
N TYR A 40 1.24 11.19 -2.05
CA TYR A 40 -0.19 11.50 -1.91
C TYR A 40 -1.12 10.30 -2.10
N LEU A 41 -0.78 9.33 -2.96
CA LEU A 41 -1.53 8.07 -3.03
C LEU A 41 -1.47 7.32 -1.70
N GLU A 42 -0.29 7.27 -1.09
CA GLU A 42 -0.11 6.59 0.19
C GLU A 42 -0.76 7.33 1.36
N GLU A 43 -0.85 8.67 1.32
CA GLU A 43 -1.70 9.42 2.25
C GLU A 43 -3.16 8.95 2.21
N GLU A 44 -3.72 8.76 1.01
CA GLU A 44 -5.08 8.26 0.82
C GLU A 44 -5.21 6.78 1.19
N ALA A 45 -4.18 5.97 0.96
CA ALA A 45 -4.14 4.58 1.40
C ALA A 45 -4.17 4.47 2.94
N VAL A 46 -3.36 5.26 3.65
CA VAL A 46 -3.36 5.33 5.12
C VAL A 46 -4.73 5.74 5.67
N LYS A 47 -5.37 6.75 5.06
CA LYS A 47 -6.74 7.17 5.44
C LYS A 47 -7.73 6.03 5.23
N THR A 48 -7.67 5.38 4.07
CA THR A 48 -8.57 4.26 3.71
C THR A 48 -8.44 3.10 4.68
N TYR A 49 -7.22 2.68 5.02
CA TYR A 49 -7.01 1.60 5.98
C TYR A 49 -7.35 2.01 7.41
N THR A 50 -7.19 3.28 7.79
CA THR A 50 -7.65 3.79 9.09
C THR A 50 -9.16 3.69 9.20
N HIS A 51 -9.90 4.18 8.21
CA HIS A 51 -11.36 4.04 8.18
C HIS A 51 -11.79 2.56 8.18
N LEU A 52 -11.12 1.70 7.40
CA LEU A 52 -11.41 0.27 7.40
C LEU A 52 -11.25 -0.35 8.80
N LEU A 53 -10.17 -0.03 9.51
CA LEU A 53 -9.95 -0.53 10.87
C LEU A 53 -11.00 0.00 11.85
N GLU A 54 -11.41 1.26 11.74
CA GLU A 54 -12.49 1.83 12.55
C GLU A 54 -13.84 1.14 12.28
N GLU A 55 -14.18 0.89 11.02
CA GLU A 55 -15.39 0.15 10.63
C GLU A 55 -15.39 -1.29 11.18
N ILE A 56 -14.22 -1.94 11.20
CA ILE A 56 -14.05 -3.26 11.82
C ILE A 56 -14.17 -3.17 13.35
N ASP A 57 -13.58 -2.16 13.97
CA ASP A 57 -13.49 -2.02 15.41
C ASP A 57 -14.85 -1.61 16.03
N THR A 58 -15.66 -0.85 15.30
CA THR A 58 -17.06 -0.50 15.64
C THR A 58 -18.08 -1.60 15.29
N GLY A 59 -17.62 -2.72 14.71
CA GLY A 59 -18.48 -3.87 14.40
C GLY A 59 -19.34 -3.71 13.15
N ARG A 60 -19.10 -2.69 12.31
CA ARG A 60 -19.76 -2.52 10.99
C ARG A 60 -19.23 -3.50 9.94
N LEU A 61 -17.97 -3.92 10.07
CA LEU A 61 -17.34 -4.96 9.25
C LEU A 61 -16.79 -6.13 10.10
N PRO A 62 -17.65 -6.82 10.88
CA PRO A 62 -17.21 -7.76 11.91
C PRO A 62 -16.53 -9.02 11.33
N MET A 63 -16.81 -9.35 10.07
CA MET A 63 -16.22 -10.48 9.36
C MET A 63 -14.69 -10.45 9.32
N PHE A 64 -14.05 -9.28 9.32
CA PHE A 64 -12.60 -9.18 9.23
C PHE A 64 -11.89 -9.42 10.57
N ARG A 65 -12.62 -9.40 11.70
CA ARG A 65 -12.09 -9.88 12.99
C ARG A 65 -12.11 -11.41 13.09
N SER A 66 -13.10 -12.06 12.49
CA SER A 66 -13.27 -13.51 12.60
C SER A 66 -12.51 -14.31 11.54
N LEU A 67 -12.19 -13.69 10.40
CA LEU A 67 -11.40 -14.33 9.35
C LEU A 67 -9.92 -14.36 9.70
N ALA A 68 -9.35 -15.57 9.71
CA ALA A 68 -7.92 -15.77 9.91
C ALA A 68 -7.08 -15.12 8.81
N ALA A 69 -5.92 -14.59 9.22
CA ALA A 69 -4.94 -14.04 8.32
C ALA A 69 -4.43 -15.12 7.33
N PRO A 70 -4.33 -14.82 6.02
CA PRO A 70 -3.79 -15.75 5.04
C PRO A 70 -2.36 -16.20 5.41
N PRO A 71 -1.96 -17.47 5.14
CA PRO A 71 -0.65 -17.97 5.51
C PRO A 71 0.52 -17.09 5.02
N ILE A 72 0.44 -16.62 3.78
CA ILE A 72 1.45 -15.72 3.20
C ILE A 72 1.59 -14.40 3.97
N ALA A 73 0.49 -13.80 4.40
CA ALA A 73 0.52 -12.55 5.16
C ALA A 73 1.05 -12.78 6.58
N ARG A 74 0.68 -13.91 7.19
CA ARG A 74 1.20 -14.30 8.51
C ARG A 74 2.71 -14.50 8.49
N GLU A 75 3.21 -15.21 7.48
CA GLU A 75 4.64 -15.45 7.30
C GLU A 75 5.39 -14.14 7.05
N TYR A 76 4.91 -13.32 6.11
CA TYR A 76 5.53 -12.05 5.73
C TYR A 76 5.62 -11.06 6.90
N TYR A 77 4.49 -10.82 7.58
CA TYR A 77 4.43 -9.89 8.72
C TYR A 77 4.81 -10.51 10.06
N ARG A 78 5.20 -11.80 10.08
CA ARG A 78 5.51 -12.57 11.31
C ARG A 78 4.39 -12.50 12.36
N LEU A 79 3.14 -12.58 11.91
CA LEU A 79 1.96 -12.52 12.77
C LEU A 79 1.74 -13.84 13.52
N PRO A 80 1.14 -13.80 14.73
CA PRO A 80 0.82 -15.00 15.49
C PRO A 80 -0.20 -15.88 14.76
N ALA A 81 -0.33 -17.14 15.21
CA ALA A 81 -1.09 -18.15 14.47
C ALA A 81 -2.60 -17.88 14.42
N ASP A 82 -3.11 -17.17 15.42
CA ASP A 82 -4.48 -16.73 15.61
C ASP A 82 -4.76 -15.32 15.05
N ALA A 83 -3.79 -14.70 14.38
CA ALA A 83 -3.97 -13.38 13.78
C ALA A 83 -5.15 -13.35 12.80
N SER A 84 -5.90 -12.26 12.85
CA SER A 84 -7.05 -11.98 12.02
C SER A 84 -6.69 -11.11 10.82
N LEU A 85 -7.61 -10.95 9.88
CA LEU A 85 -7.44 -9.98 8.79
C LEU A 85 -7.36 -8.54 9.29
N ARG A 86 -7.98 -8.21 10.42
CA ARG A 86 -7.82 -6.90 11.07
C ARG A 86 -6.35 -6.62 11.40
N ASP A 87 -5.61 -7.62 11.86
CA ASP A 87 -4.18 -7.49 12.17
C ASP A 87 -3.35 -7.30 10.90
N VAL A 88 -3.69 -8.03 9.83
CA VAL A 88 -3.07 -7.85 8.51
C VAL A 88 -3.30 -6.42 7.98
N PHE A 89 -4.53 -5.90 8.06
CA PHE A 89 -4.81 -4.52 7.63
C PHE A 89 -4.08 -3.47 8.47
N SER A 90 -3.86 -3.75 9.76
CA SER A 90 -3.04 -2.89 10.61
C SER A 90 -1.58 -2.85 10.16
N CYS A 91 -1.00 -3.99 9.74
CA CYS A 91 0.34 -4.04 9.17
C CYS A 91 0.41 -3.32 7.82
N ILE A 92 -0.53 -3.58 6.91
CA ILE A 92 -0.57 -2.91 5.60
C ILE A 92 -0.63 -1.39 5.77
N ARG A 93 -1.48 -0.88 6.67
CA ARG A 93 -1.52 0.57 6.95
C ARG A 93 -0.16 1.12 7.41
N ALA A 94 0.59 0.37 8.20
CA ALA A 94 1.91 0.78 8.66
C ALA A 94 2.89 0.83 7.49
N ASP A 95 2.85 -0.15 6.58
CA ASP A 95 3.63 -0.13 5.33
C ASP A 95 3.30 1.12 4.50
N GLU A 96 2.02 1.44 4.29
CA GLU A 96 1.64 2.62 3.50
C GLU A 96 2.05 3.94 4.19
N SER A 97 2.05 3.99 5.53
CA SER A 97 2.58 5.15 6.27
C SER A 97 4.09 5.32 6.05
N HIS A 98 4.84 4.22 6.03
CA HIS A 98 6.25 4.23 5.73
C HIS A 98 6.49 4.62 4.25
N HIS A 99 5.76 4.03 3.30
CA HIS A 99 5.85 4.38 1.88
C HIS A 99 5.56 5.86 1.62
N ARG A 100 4.55 6.42 2.30
CA ARG A 100 4.23 7.86 2.28
C ARG A 100 5.45 8.69 2.68
N GLU A 101 6.03 8.39 3.84
CA GLU A 101 7.18 9.15 4.37
C GLU A 101 8.40 9.05 3.46
N VAL A 102 8.71 7.86 2.97
CA VAL A 102 9.84 7.64 2.05
C VAL A 102 9.63 8.41 0.74
N ASN A 103 8.44 8.34 0.14
CA ASN A 103 8.17 9.02 -1.12
C ASN A 103 8.13 10.54 -0.98
N HIS A 104 7.55 11.09 0.11
CA HIS A 104 7.65 12.53 0.36
C HIS A 104 9.10 12.96 0.61
N GLY A 105 9.87 12.18 1.37
CA GLY A 105 11.30 12.42 1.57
C GLY A 105 12.08 12.42 0.25
N PHE A 106 11.85 11.43 -0.61
CA PHE A 106 12.46 11.38 -1.95
C PHE A 106 12.03 12.50 -2.88
N ALA A 107 10.80 12.99 -2.75
CA ALA A 107 10.37 14.18 -3.47
C ALA A 107 11.16 15.41 -3.00
N ASP A 108 11.55 15.51 -1.73
CA ASP A 108 12.15 16.70 -1.13
C ASP A 108 13.68 16.76 -1.20
N ILE A 109 14.36 15.62 -1.33
CA ILE A 109 15.83 15.59 -1.48
C ILE A 109 16.29 15.90 -2.90
N ASN A 110 17.56 16.30 -3.02
CA ASN A 110 18.23 16.42 -4.32
C ASN A 110 18.44 15.03 -4.95
N THR A 111 18.34 14.92 -6.27
CA THR A 111 18.51 13.66 -7.02
C THR A 111 19.89 13.02 -6.86
N THR A 112 20.88 13.79 -6.41
CA THR A 112 22.25 13.32 -6.15
C THR A 112 22.54 13.04 -4.67
N ALA A 113 21.58 13.31 -3.79
CA ALA A 113 21.74 13.04 -2.37
C ALA A 113 21.72 11.53 -2.10
N ALA A 114 22.47 11.10 -1.07
CA ALA A 114 22.36 9.73 -0.57
C ALA A 114 20.94 9.48 -0.05
N ASN A 115 20.45 8.25 -0.22
CA ASN A 115 19.18 7.83 0.37
C ASN A 115 19.26 7.95 1.91
N PRO A 116 18.42 8.79 2.56
CA PRO A 116 18.45 8.96 4.00
C PRO A 116 17.81 7.80 4.77
N PHE A 117 17.10 6.89 4.09
CA PHE A 117 16.41 5.76 4.68
C PHE A 117 17.28 4.50 4.62
N PRO A 118 17.79 3.99 5.76
CA PRO A 118 18.60 2.78 5.78
C PRO A 118 17.74 1.54 5.49
N PRO A 119 18.36 0.40 5.11
CA PRO A 119 17.64 -0.87 4.97
C PRO A 119 16.92 -1.25 6.26
N GLY A 120 15.62 -1.52 6.17
CA GLY A 120 14.77 -1.86 7.31
C GLY A 120 14.26 -0.67 8.13
N TYR A 121 14.39 0.55 7.60
CA TYR A 121 13.63 1.72 8.06
C TYR A 121 12.11 1.48 7.93
#